data_AF-A0A8J7YI78-F1
#
_entry.id   AF-A0A8J7YI78-F1
#
_cell.length_a   1.000
_cell.length_b   1.000
_cell.length_c   1.000
_cell.angle_alpha   90.00
_cell.angle_beta   90.00
_cell.angle_gamma   90.00
#
_symmetry.space_group_name_H-M   'P 1'
#
loop_
_entity.id
_entity.type
_entity.pdbx_description
1 polymer ?
#
loop_
_entity_poly.entity_id
_entity_poly.type
_entity_poly.pdbx_seq_one_letter_code
_entity_poly.pdbx_strand_id
1 'polypeptide(L)'
;MVSPVRVDAAVDLAYGALILLAIVLIATVEFGIGIAFGVGVFSAYVLHVVWKMARFDPDWMRSAVEDAVDDSVERVMDEQVGEQVEDSMEQVVDGTVEQVVDERVGQQVDETIGDQLDSVEARVEAVDERLDSVGSDSEVTGPADERRDR
;
A
#
# COMPACT_ATOMS: atom_id res chain seq x y z
N MET A 1 -58.35 -10.39 4.39
CA MET A 1 -57.60 -10.43 3.11
C MET A 1 -58.55 -9.93 2.02
N VAL A 2 -58.37 -8.70 1.52
CA VAL A 2 -59.17 -8.17 0.43
C VAL A 2 -58.78 -8.92 -0.85
N SER A 3 -59.74 -9.42 -1.62
CA SER A 3 -59.42 -10.16 -2.83
C SER A 3 -58.87 -9.21 -3.90
N PRO A 4 -57.79 -9.60 -4.62
CA PRO A 4 -57.14 -8.74 -5.62
C PRO A 4 -58.12 -8.23 -6.69
N VAL A 5 -59.04 -9.08 -7.13
CA VAL A 5 -60.08 -8.71 -8.11
C VAL A 5 -61.02 -7.58 -7.62
N ARG A 6 -61.30 -7.50 -6.31
CA ARG A 6 -62.12 -6.41 -5.74
C ARG A 6 -61.33 -5.11 -5.63
N VAL A 7 -60.01 -5.20 -5.47
CA VAL A 7 -59.13 -4.03 -5.48
C VAL A 7 -59.06 -3.47 -6.89
N ASP A 8 -58.84 -4.31 -7.91
CA ASP A 8 -58.77 -3.87 -9.31
C ASP A 8 -60.07 -3.21 -9.75
N ALA A 9 -61.23 -3.81 -9.45
CA ALA A 9 -62.53 -3.22 -9.76
C ALA A 9 -62.80 -1.89 -9.01
N ALA A 10 -62.33 -1.77 -7.76
CA ALA A 10 -62.47 -0.53 -6.99
C ALA A 10 -61.56 0.58 -7.54
N VAL A 11 -60.36 0.23 -8.00
CA VAL A 11 -59.40 1.14 -8.62
C VAL A 11 -59.95 1.63 -9.96
N ASP A 12 -60.43 0.74 -10.82
CA ASP A 12 -61.02 1.10 -12.11
C ASP A 12 -62.27 1.98 -11.95
N LEU A 13 -63.13 1.69 -10.98
CA LEU A 13 -64.28 2.53 -10.64
C LEU A 13 -63.84 3.92 -10.16
N ALA A 14 -62.80 3.99 -9.31
CA ALA A 14 -62.27 5.25 -8.82
C ALA A 14 -61.66 6.08 -9.95
N TYR A 15 -60.91 5.47 -10.87
CA TYR A 15 -60.39 6.14 -12.06
C TYR A 15 -61.51 6.62 -12.98
N GLY A 16 -62.52 5.79 -13.23
CA GLY A 16 -63.69 6.18 -14.02
C GLY A 16 -64.46 7.35 -13.40
N ALA A 17 -64.67 7.30 -12.08
CA ALA A 17 -65.30 8.38 -11.33
C ALA A 17 -64.48 9.68 -11.35
N LEU A 18 -63.15 9.58 -11.24
CA LEU A 18 -62.25 10.73 -11.33
C LEU A 18 -62.24 11.36 -12.73
N ILE A 19 -62.30 10.55 -13.79
CA ILE A 19 -62.40 11.05 -15.16
C ILE A 19 -63.74 11.74 -15.38
N LEU A 20 -64.85 11.14 -14.93
CA LEU A 20 -66.18 11.75 -15.05
C LEU A 20 -66.25 13.06 -14.25
N LEU A 21 -65.70 13.07 -13.03
CA LEU A 21 -65.53 14.27 -12.22
C LEU A 21 -64.72 15.33 -12.97
N ALA A 22 -63.59 14.97 -13.57
CA ALA A 22 -62.75 15.89 -14.33
C ALA A 22 -63.48 16.47 -15.55
N ILE A 23 -64.23 15.65 -16.31
CA ILE A 23 -65.06 16.11 -17.43
C ILE A 23 -66.13 17.10 -16.96
N VAL A 24 -66.83 16.80 -15.87
CA VAL A 24 -67.85 17.69 -15.29
C VAL A 24 -67.21 18.98 -14.78
N LEU A 25 -66.05 18.90 -14.14
CA LEU A 25 -65.32 20.08 -13.67
C LEU A 25 -64.90 20.94 -14.86
N ILE A 26 -64.36 20.36 -15.93
CA ILE A 26 -64.00 21.09 -17.16
C ILE A 26 -65.22 21.72 -17.83
N ALA A 27 -66.37 21.03 -17.81
CA ALA A 27 -67.59 21.52 -18.42
C ALA A 27 -68.31 22.62 -17.60
N THR A 28 -68.12 22.66 -16.28
CA THR A 28 -68.84 23.58 -15.37
C THR A 28 -67.97 24.71 -14.82
N VAL A 29 -66.66 24.48 -14.72
CA VAL A 29 -65.69 25.46 -14.26
C VAL A 29 -65.16 26.21 -15.47
N GLU A 30 -65.40 27.52 -15.49
CA GLU A 30 -64.95 28.43 -16.55
C GLU A 30 -63.46 28.23 -16.86
N PHE A 31 -63.08 28.25 -18.15
CA PHE A 31 -61.72 27.94 -18.62
C PHE A 31 -60.62 28.71 -17.85
N GLY A 32 -60.93 29.92 -17.37
CA GLY A 32 -60.03 30.73 -16.56
C GLY A 32 -59.66 30.13 -15.20
N ILE A 33 -60.60 29.45 -14.52
CA ILE A 33 -60.35 28.83 -13.21
C ILE A 33 -59.52 27.55 -13.39
N GLY A 34 -59.76 26.79 -14.47
CA GLY A 34 -58.92 25.64 -14.83
C GLY A 34 -57.47 26.02 -15.10
N ILE A 35 -57.25 27.13 -15.82
CA ILE A 35 -55.91 27.70 -16.02
C ILE A 35 -55.30 28.15 -14.69
N ALA A 36 -56.05 28.88 -13.85
CA ALA A 36 -55.54 29.35 -12.56
C ALA A 36 -55.11 28.20 -11.63
N PHE A 37 -55.91 27.12 -11.59
CA PHE A 37 -55.56 25.91 -10.85
C PHE A 37 -54.33 25.20 -11.43
N GLY A 38 -54.25 25.06 -12.76
CA GLY A 38 -53.11 24.45 -13.44
C GLY A 38 -51.81 25.24 -13.22
N VAL A 39 -51.86 26.57 -13.30
CA VAL A 39 -50.72 27.45 -13.00
C VAL A 39 -50.33 27.36 -11.53
N GLY A 40 -51.28 27.25 -10.60
CA GLY A 40 -51.02 27.07 -9.18
C GLY A 40 -50.29 25.75 -8.88
N VAL A 41 -50.79 24.63 -9.39
CA VAL A 41 -50.17 23.31 -9.23
C VAL A 41 -48.79 23.28 -9.89
N PHE A 42 -48.65 23.84 -11.08
CA PHE A 42 -47.36 23.95 -11.78
C PHE A 42 -46.36 24.79 -10.98
N SER A 43 -46.78 25.94 -10.45
CA SER A 43 -45.92 26.81 -9.63
C SER A 43 -45.47 26.12 -8.34
N ALA A 44 -46.37 25.38 -7.68
CA ALA A 44 -46.04 24.56 -6.52
C ALA A 44 -45.03 23.45 -6.85
N TYR A 45 -45.17 22.80 -8.01
CA TYR A 45 -44.21 21.80 -8.49
C TYR A 45 -42.84 22.42 -8.77
N VAL A 46 -42.78 23.55 -9.47
CA VAL A 46 -41.51 24.26 -9.73
C VAL A 46 -40.84 24.65 -8.42
N LEU A 47 -41.58 25.24 -7.48
CA LEU A 47 -41.04 25.57 -6.16
C LEU A 47 -40.52 24.34 -5.42
N HIS A 48 -41.25 23.23 -5.46
CA HIS A 48 -40.83 21.98 -4.84
C HIS A 48 -39.57 21.40 -5.51
N VAL A 49 -39.47 21.44 -6.84
CA VAL A 49 -38.29 20.97 -7.59
C VAL A 49 -37.09 21.86 -7.34
N VAL A 50 -37.24 23.18 -7.37
CA VAL A 50 -36.15 24.12 -7.06
C VAL A 50 -35.70 23.94 -5.63
N TRP A 51 -36.64 23.83 -4.68
CA TRP A 51 -36.32 23.53 -3.28
C TRP A 51 -35.60 22.18 -3.14
N LYS A 52 -36.05 21.15 -3.87
CA LYS A 52 -35.42 19.83 -3.87
C LYS A 52 -34.03 19.86 -4.51
N MET A 53 -33.84 20.55 -5.64
CA MET A 53 -32.53 20.70 -6.29
C MET A 53 -31.57 21.48 -5.40
N ALA A 54 -32.02 22.57 -4.77
CA ALA A 54 -31.23 23.31 -3.79
C ALA A 54 -30.91 22.48 -2.53
N ARG A 55 -31.75 21.50 -2.19
CA ARG A 55 -31.56 20.64 -1.01
C ARG A 55 -30.66 19.42 -1.28
N PHE A 56 -30.61 18.90 -2.51
CA PHE A 56 -29.98 17.62 -2.83
C PHE A 56 -28.61 17.71 -3.51
N ASP A 57 -28.22 18.86 -4.08
CA ASP A 57 -26.86 19.04 -4.61
C ASP A 57 -26.52 20.54 -4.66
N PRO A 58 -26.39 21.22 -3.52
CA PRO A 58 -25.85 22.56 -3.58
C PRO A 58 -24.33 22.44 -3.73
N ASP A 59 -23.74 23.14 -4.70
CA ASP A 59 -22.32 23.05 -5.03
C ASP A 59 -21.39 23.16 -3.80
N TRP A 60 -21.85 23.81 -2.72
CA TRP A 60 -21.15 23.88 -1.44
C TRP A 60 -20.90 22.53 -0.77
N MET A 61 -21.74 21.52 -1.00
CA MET A 61 -21.58 20.17 -0.44
C MET A 61 -20.55 19.36 -1.23
N ARG A 62 -20.44 19.58 -2.54
CA ARG A 62 -19.36 18.99 -3.34
C ARG A 62 -18.02 19.56 -2.94
N SER A 63 -17.87 20.89 -2.89
CA SER A 63 -16.60 21.48 -2.44
C SER A 63 -16.25 21.10 -1.00
N ALA A 64 -17.22 21.08 -0.08
CA ALA A 64 -16.93 20.68 1.30
C ALA A 64 -16.52 19.20 1.44
N VAL A 65 -17.06 18.30 0.61
CA VAL A 65 -16.66 16.88 0.60
C VAL A 65 -15.34 16.69 -0.15
N GLU A 66 -15.13 17.44 -1.24
CA GLU A 66 -13.91 17.42 -2.02
C GLU A 66 -12.72 17.89 -1.18
N ASP A 67 -12.84 19.04 -0.50
CA ASP A 67 -11.82 19.55 0.43
C ASP A 67 -11.58 18.60 1.62
N ALA A 68 -12.66 18.04 2.21
CA ALA A 68 -12.51 17.12 3.35
C ALA A 68 -11.89 15.77 2.98
N VAL A 69 -12.12 15.29 1.74
CA VAL A 69 -11.52 14.04 1.23
C VAL A 69 -10.07 14.28 0.82
N ASP A 70 -9.76 15.40 0.18
CA ASP A 70 -8.39 15.75 -0.23
C ASP A 70 -7.47 15.86 1.01
N ASP A 71 -7.86 16.65 2.02
CA ASP A 71 -7.10 16.79 3.27
C ASP A 71 -6.95 15.47 4.04
N SER A 72 -8.00 14.62 4.03
CA SER A 72 -7.93 13.33 4.73
C SER A 72 -7.06 12.31 3.99
N VAL A 73 -7.08 12.30 2.65
CA VAL A 73 -6.29 11.37 1.84
C VAL A 73 -4.82 11.76 1.83
N GLU A 74 -4.50 13.05 1.70
CA GLU A 74 -3.12 13.53 1.70
C GLU A 74 -2.44 13.23 3.04
N ARG A 75 -3.09 13.54 4.17
CA ARG A 75 -2.54 13.20 5.51
C ARG A 75 -2.37 11.70 5.73
N VAL A 76 -3.35 10.87 5.36
CA VAL A 76 -3.25 9.42 5.58
C VAL A 76 -2.18 8.79 4.67
N MET A 77 -2.02 9.30 3.45
CA MET A 77 -0.97 8.84 2.53
C MET A 77 0.43 9.24 3.02
N ASP A 78 0.65 10.49 3.42
CA ASP A 78 1.98 10.92 3.88
C ASP A 78 2.40 10.24 5.18
N GLU A 79 1.52 10.19 6.19
CA GLU A 79 1.89 9.64 7.49
C GLU A 79 1.89 8.11 7.52
N GLN A 80 0.87 7.41 7.01
CA GLN A 80 0.87 5.94 7.12
C GLN A 80 1.70 5.23 6.04
N VAL A 81 1.75 5.73 4.81
CA VAL A 81 2.51 5.05 3.74
C VAL A 81 3.98 5.41 3.84
N GLY A 82 4.32 6.66 4.18
CA GLY A 82 5.69 7.07 4.44
C GLY A 82 6.33 6.22 5.54
N GLU A 83 5.73 6.20 6.73
CA GLU A 83 6.28 5.48 7.89
C GLU A 83 6.28 3.96 7.70
N GLN A 84 5.21 3.34 7.15
CA GLN A 84 5.22 1.88 6.93
C GLN A 84 6.24 1.44 5.88
N VAL A 85 6.45 2.24 4.82
CA VAL A 85 7.42 1.90 3.78
C VAL A 85 8.83 2.08 4.29
N GLU A 86 9.09 3.15 5.04
CA GLU A 86 10.42 3.40 5.63
C GLU A 86 10.77 2.33 6.67
N ASP A 87 9.87 2.02 7.63
CA ASP A 87 10.10 0.98 8.64
C ASP A 87 10.21 -0.43 8.03
N SER A 88 9.41 -0.75 7.00
CA SER A 88 9.50 -2.04 6.33
C SER A 88 10.77 -2.16 5.48
N MET A 89 11.18 -1.09 4.81
CA MET A 89 12.44 -1.09 4.07
C MET A 89 13.64 -1.17 5.01
N GLU A 90 13.64 -0.45 6.12
CA GLU A 90 14.73 -0.50 7.08
C GLU A 90 14.87 -1.90 7.68
N GLN A 91 13.78 -2.54 8.12
CA GLN A 91 13.83 -3.90 8.66
C GLN A 91 14.22 -4.96 7.61
N VAL A 92 13.72 -4.87 6.37
CA VAL A 92 14.07 -5.82 5.32
C VAL A 92 15.52 -5.65 4.90
N VAL A 93 15.99 -4.41 4.74
CA VAL A 93 17.37 -4.12 4.35
C VAL A 93 18.33 -4.54 5.45
N ASP A 94 18.09 -4.13 6.69
CA ASP A 94 18.98 -4.45 7.82
C ASP A 94 19.03 -5.96 8.04
N GLY A 95 17.88 -6.63 8.15
CA GLY A 95 17.84 -8.08 8.36
C GLY A 95 18.38 -8.92 7.19
N THR A 96 18.13 -8.51 5.94
CA THR A 96 18.64 -9.26 4.77
C THR A 96 20.12 -9.00 4.54
N VAL A 97 20.58 -7.75 4.72
CA VAL A 97 22.00 -7.41 4.54
C VAL A 97 22.82 -8.01 5.65
N GLU A 98 22.40 -7.90 6.91
CA GLU A 98 23.12 -8.49 8.04
C GLU A 98 23.22 -10.01 7.87
N GLN A 99 22.12 -10.70 7.54
CA GLN A 99 22.15 -12.14 7.33
C GLN A 99 23.00 -12.55 6.12
N VAL A 100 22.91 -11.86 4.98
CA VAL A 100 23.74 -12.18 3.80
C VAL A 100 25.21 -11.88 4.05
N VAL A 101 25.54 -10.82 4.77
CA VAL A 101 26.92 -10.46 5.11
C VAL A 101 27.48 -11.46 6.10
N ASP A 102 26.78 -11.74 7.20
CA ASP A 102 27.26 -12.68 8.23
C ASP A 102 27.46 -14.07 7.63
N GLU A 103 26.49 -14.54 6.84
CA GLU A 103 26.50 -15.89 6.32
C GLU A 103 27.45 -16.04 5.12
N ARG A 104 27.51 -15.09 4.17
CA ARG A 104 28.43 -15.21 3.03
C ARG A 104 29.83 -14.71 3.31
N VAL A 105 29.98 -13.55 3.94
CA VAL A 105 31.30 -12.98 4.20
C VAL A 105 31.96 -13.72 5.35
N GLY A 106 31.22 -14.08 6.41
CA GLY A 106 31.75 -14.91 7.50
C GLY A 106 32.29 -16.24 7.00
N GLN A 107 31.48 -17.02 6.27
CA GLN A 107 31.92 -18.31 5.72
C GLN A 107 33.11 -18.18 4.75
N GLN A 108 33.08 -17.18 3.86
CA GLN A 108 34.15 -17.01 2.87
C GLN A 108 35.46 -16.55 3.53
N VAL A 109 35.38 -15.74 4.58
CA VAL A 109 36.55 -15.33 5.37
C VAL A 109 37.10 -16.50 6.18
N ASP A 110 36.26 -17.29 6.84
CA ASP A 110 36.69 -18.49 7.57
C ASP A 110 37.37 -19.51 6.65
N GLU A 111 36.80 -19.80 5.48
CA GLU A 111 37.43 -20.69 4.49
C GLU A 111 38.78 -20.12 4.01
N THR A 112 38.82 -18.84 3.64
CA THR A 112 40.06 -18.22 3.12
C THR A 112 41.16 -18.16 4.17
N ILE A 113 40.81 -17.83 5.42
CA ILE A 113 41.77 -17.76 6.52
C ILE A 113 42.20 -19.17 6.94
N GLY A 114 41.29 -20.15 6.97
CA GLY A 114 41.60 -21.55 7.21
C GLY A 114 42.61 -22.08 6.19
N ASP A 115 42.33 -21.93 4.90
CA ASP A 115 43.23 -22.36 3.82
C ASP A 115 44.60 -21.66 3.90
N GLN A 116 44.63 -20.38 4.26
CA GLN A 116 45.89 -19.64 4.44
C GLN A 116 46.67 -20.13 5.65
N LEU A 117 46.01 -20.41 6.78
CA LEU A 117 46.64 -20.94 7.99
C LEU A 117 47.23 -22.33 7.73
N ASP A 118 46.46 -23.22 7.10
CA ASP A 118 46.95 -24.56 6.72
C ASP A 118 48.16 -24.47 5.78
N SER A 119 48.14 -23.54 4.82
CA SER A 119 49.27 -23.29 3.92
C SER A 119 50.51 -22.74 4.65
N VAL A 120 50.29 -21.88 5.66
CA VAL A 120 51.37 -21.34 6.49
C VAL A 120 51.94 -22.43 7.39
N GLU A 121 51.11 -23.27 8.00
CA GLU A 121 51.54 -24.39 8.84
C GLU A 121 52.41 -25.38 8.03
N ALA A 122 51.95 -25.78 6.85
CA ALA A 122 52.73 -26.63 5.95
C ALA A 122 54.08 -25.99 5.55
N ARG A 123 54.14 -24.66 5.41
CA ARG A 123 55.39 -23.94 5.16
C ARG A 123 56.30 -23.90 6.38
N VAL A 124 55.75 -23.77 7.58
CA VAL A 124 56.50 -23.78 8.84
C VAL A 124 57.12 -25.16 9.06
N GLU A 125 56.35 -26.24 8.88
CA GLU A 125 56.86 -27.61 8.96
C GLU A 125 58.00 -27.85 7.95
N ALA A 126 57.83 -27.41 6.70
CA ALA A 126 58.88 -27.54 5.68
C ALA A 126 60.14 -26.71 5.99
N VAL A 127 60.03 -25.62 6.75
CA VAL A 127 61.17 -24.83 7.22
C VAL A 127 61.85 -25.52 8.40
N ASP A 128 61.08 -26.10 9.31
CA ASP A 128 61.59 -26.85 10.47
C ASP A 128 62.44 -28.05 10.04
N GLU A 129 61.94 -28.84 9.08
CA GLU A 129 62.65 -30.00 8.53
C GLU A 129 63.95 -29.58 7.79
N ARG A 130 63.96 -28.39 7.17
CA ARG A 130 65.18 -27.80 6.59
C ARG A 130 66.18 -27.36 7.65
N LEU A 131 65.74 -26.85 8.79
CA LEU A 131 66.62 -26.45 9.89
C LEU A 131 67.28 -27.67 10.54
N ASP A 132 66.56 -28.78 10.70
CA ASP A 132 67.11 -30.03 11.24
C ASP A 132 68.17 -30.66 10.32
N SER A 133 67.97 -30.60 8.99
CA SER A 133 68.96 -31.09 8.02
C SER A 133 70.21 -30.20 7.94
N VAL A 134 70.08 -28.88 8.07
CA VAL A 134 71.22 -27.94 8.10
C VAL A 134 72.00 -28.02 9.41
N GLY A 135 71.34 -28.34 10.53
CA GLY A 135 71.97 -28.53 11.83
C GLY A 135 72.95 -29.72 11.89
N SER A 136 72.81 -30.69 10.98
CA SER A 136 73.65 -31.89 10.94
C SER A 136 74.93 -31.75 10.09
N ASP A 137 75.10 -30.66 9.33
CA ASP A 137 76.25 -30.45 8.43
C ASP A 137 77.27 -29.41 8.92
N SER A 138 77.10 -28.88 10.15
CA SER A 138 78.09 -27.99 10.79
C SER A 138 78.93 -28.71 11.85
N GLU A 139 79.55 -29.82 11.49
CA GLU A 139 80.83 -30.20 12.10
C GLU A 139 81.94 -29.42 11.36
N VAL A 140 82.18 -28.21 11.84
CA VAL A 140 83.28 -27.34 11.41
C VAL A 140 84.60 -28.06 11.64
N THR A 141 85.18 -28.58 10.56
CA THR A 141 86.60 -28.92 10.50
C THR A 141 87.40 -27.61 10.57
N GLY A 142 87.83 -27.26 11.79
CA GLY A 142 88.74 -26.13 12.02
C GLY A 142 90.10 -26.38 11.36
N PRO A 143 90.71 -25.37 10.70
CA PRO A 143 91.94 -25.56 9.93
C PRO A 143 93.12 -25.87 10.85
N ALA A 144 93.93 -26.84 10.45
CA ALA A 144 95.22 -27.13 11.02
C ALA A 144 96.13 -25.89 10.91
N ASP A 145 96.52 -25.32 12.06
CA ASP A 145 97.62 -24.33 12.13
C ASP A 145 98.94 -25.06 12.40
N GLU A 146 99.73 -25.13 11.33
CA GLU A 146 101.08 -25.65 11.30
C GLU A 146 102.03 -24.54 11.82
N ARG A 147 102.44 -24.64 13.09
CA ARG A 147 103.51 -23.78 13.65
C ARG A 147 104.78 -24.58 13.87
N ARG A 148 105.66 -24.37 12.91
CA ARG A 148 107.08 -24.69 12.83
C ARG A 148 107.92 -23.99 13.93
N ASP A 149 109.03 -24.63 14.30
CA ASP A 149 110.26 -24.11 14.95
C ASP A 149 110.29 -23.93 16.49
N ARG A 150 110.90 -24.89 17.22
CA ARG A 150 112.31 -24.83 17.70
C ARG A 150 112.72 -26.07 18.48
#